data_AF-A0A2E7BZN4-F1
#
_entry.id   AF-A0A2E7BZN4-F1
#
_cell.length_a   1.000
_cell.length_b   1.000
_cell.length_c   1.000
_cell.angle_alpha   90.00
_cell.angle_beta   90.00
_cell.angle_gamma   90.00
#
_symmetry.space_group_name_H-M   'P 1'
#
loop_
_entity.id
_entity.type
_entity.pdbx_description
1 polymer ?
#
loop_
_entity_poly.entity_id
_entity_poly.type
_entity_poly.pdbx_seq_one_letter_code
_entity_poly.pdbx_strand_id
1 'polypeptide(L)' 'MSNLSKRSTIYFEPDIHQALKVRAASSHLSMSELVDEAVRLLMNEDQEDLAAFSEREGEKEISYDALLNDLKKHGKI' A
#
# COMPACT_ATOMS: atom_id res chain seq x y z
N MET A 1 -14.35 -26.10 12.93
CA MET A 1 -14.18 -25.86 11.48
C MET A 1 -13.90 -24.38 11.30
N SER A 2 -12.68 -24.02 10.92
CA SER A 2 -12.33 -22.64 10.64
C SER A 2 -13.12 -22.16 9.43
N ASN A 3 -13.86 -21.06 9.55
CA ASN A 3 -14.49 -20.41 8.41
C ASN A 3 -13.38 -19.92 7.47
N LEU A 4 -13.32 -20.48 6.26
CA LEU A 4 -12.33 -20.11 5.23
C LEU A 4 -12.60 -18.72 4.63
N SER A 5 -13.83 -18.21 4.73
CA SER A 5 -14.19 -16.87 4.30
C SER A 5 -15.36 -16.33 5.13
N LYS A 6 -15.44 -15.00 5.22
CA LYS A 6 -16.59 -14.29 5.79
C LYS A 6 -17.17 -13.37 4.72
N ARG A 7 -18.48 -13.38 4.55
CA ARG A 7 -19.16 -12.50 3.58
C ARG A 7 -19.22 -11.08 4.13
N SER A 8 -18.85 -10.12 3.28
CA SER A 8 -18.99 -8.68 3.53
C SER A 8 -19.81 -8.04 2.41
N THR A 9 -20.50 -6.94 2.73
CA THR A 9 -21.22 -6.11 1.74
C THR A 9 -20.58 -4.74 1.71
N ILE A 10 -20.22 -4.26 0.52
CA ILE A 10 -19.53 -2.99 0.30
C ILE A 10 -20.27 -2.21 -0.78
N TYR A 11 -20.32 -0.89 -0.62
CA TYR A 11 -20.92 0.02 -1.60
C TYR A 11 -19.81 0.65 -2.44
N PHE A 12 -20.04 0.74 -3.74
CA PHE A 12 -19.17 1.40 -4.70
C PHE A 12 -19.95 2.48 -5.42
N GLU A 13 -19.25 3.55 -5.80
CA GLU A 13 -19.78 4.48 -6.80
C GLU A 13 -20.07 3.73 -8.11
N PRO A 14 -21.15 4.05 -8.85
CA PRO A 14 -21.55 3.30 -10.04
C PRO A 14 -20.44 3.15 -11.09
N ASP A 15 -19.69 4.22 -11.35
CA ASP A 15 -18.62 4.23 -12.34
C ASP A 15 -17.43 3.36 -11.91
N ILE A 16 -17.11 3.38 -10.61
CA ILE A 16 -16.05 2.54 -10.03
C ILE A 16 -16.45 1.07 -10.06
N HIS A 17 -17.70 0.76 -9.70
CA HIS A 17 -18.23 -0.60 -9.79
C HIS A 17 -18.14 -1.14 -11.22
N GLN A 18 -18.51 -0.31 -12.21
CA GLN A 18 -18.43 -0.69 -13.61
C GLN A 18 -16.98 -0.92 -14.07
N ALA A 19 -16.06 -0.03 -13.70
CA ALA A 19 -14.64 -0.20 -14.00
C ALA A 19 -14.07 -1.48 -13.36
N LEU A 20 -14.41 -1.75 -12.10
CA LEU A 20 -13.97 -2.95 -11.38
C LEU A 20 -14.51 -4.23 -12.04
N LYS A 21 -15.76 -4.21 -12.51
CA LYS A 21 -16.37 -5.32 -13.24
C LYS A 21 -15.64 -5.60 -14.56
N VAL A 22 -15.27 -4.56 -15.31
CA VAL A 22 -14.49 -4.72 -16.54
C VAL A 22 -13.11 -5.29 -16.23
N ARG A 23 -12.42 -4.79 -15.20
CA ARG A 23 -11.11 -5.29 -14.75
C ARG A 23 -11.17 -6.77 -14.33
N ALA A 24 -12.19 -7.16 -13.58
CA ALA A 24 -12.43 -8.55 -13.18
C ALA A 24 -12.55 -9.46 -14.41
N ALA A 25 -13.38 -9.06 -15.38
CA ALA A 25 -13.56 -9.81 -16.62
C ALA A 25 -12.26 -9.92 -17.44
N SER A 26 -11.48 -8.84 -17.57
CA SER A 26 -10.23 -8.85 -18.33
C SER A 26 -9.09 -9.63 -17.66
N SER A 27 -9.13 -9.77 -16.33
CA SER A 27 -8.10 -10.49 -15.56
C SER A 27 -8.48 -11.94 -15.24
N HIS A 28 -9.69 -12.39 -15.64
CA HIS A 28 -10.24 -13.71 -15.28
C HIS A 28 -10.33 -13.93 -13.76
N LEU A 29 -10.53 -12.86 -13.01
CA LEU A 29 -10.71 -12.88 -11.55
C LEU A 29 -12.12 -12.43 -11.19
N SER A 30 -12.59 -12.80 -10.00
CA SER A 30 -13.82 -12.25 -9.43
C SER A 30 -13.58 -10.85 -8.83
N MET A 31 -14.64 -10.05 -8.73
CA MET A 31 -14.57 -8.75 -8.04
C MET A 31 -14.20 -8.91 -6.56
N SER A 32 -14.65 -9.97 -5.90
CA SER A 32 -14.30 -10.27 -4.51
C SER A 32 -12.81 -10.58 -4.34
N GLU A 33 -12.20 -11.30 -5.27
CA GLU A 33 -10.75 -11.58 -5.23
C GLU A 33 -9.95 -10.30 -5.44
N LEU A 34 -10.33 -9.46 -6.41
CA LEU A 34 -9.66 -8.17 -6.62
C LEU A 34 -9.71 -7.27 -5.38
N VAL A 35 -10.85 -7.25 -4.68
CA VAL A 35 -11.00 -6.45 -3.45
C VAL A 35 -10.22 -7.07 -2.30
N ASP A 36 -10.25 -8.39 -2.12
CA ASP A 36 -9.49 -9.09 -1.08
C ASP A 36 -7.98 -8.87 -1.26
N GLU A 37 -7.48 -8.96 -2.49
CA GLU A 37 -6.08 -8.69 -2.84
C GLU A 37 -5.70 -7.24 -2.54
N ALA A 38 -6.52 -6.28 -2.98
CA ALA A 38 -6.23 -4.86 -2.75
C ALA A 38 -6.18 -4.51 -1.24
N VAL A 39 -7.08 -5.08 -0.43
CA VAL A 39 -7.08 -4.88 1.03
C VAL A 39 -5.84 -5.50 1.67
N ARG A 40 -5.45 -6.71 1.25
CA ARG A 40 -4.21 -7.35 1.77
C ARG A 40 -2.96 -6.56 1.40
N LEU A 41 -2.89 -6.06 0.16
CA LEU A 41 -1.78 -5.23 -0.29
C LEU A 41 -1.66 -3.98 0.59
N LEU A 42 -2.76 -3.25 0.79
CA LEU A 42 -2.79 -2.08 1.65
C LEU A 42 -2.31 -2.38 3.08
N MET A 43 -2.76 -3.49 3.66
CA MET A 43 -2.34 -3.91 5.00
C MET A 43 -0.85 -4.28 5.08
N ASN A 44 -0.30 -4.87 4.01
CA ASN A 44 1.13 -5.20 3.95
C ASN A 44 1.98 -3.93 3.80
N GLU A 45 1.57 -2.99 2.94
CA GLU A 45 2.24 -1.70 2.78
C GLU A 45 2.28 -0.93 4.11
N ASP A 46 1.16 -0.87 4.83
CA ASP A 46 1.10 -0.26 6.16
C ASP A 46 2.07 -0.95 7.15
N GLN A 47 2.21 -2.27 7.08
CA GLN A 47 3.13 -3.02 7.93
C GLN A 47 4.59 -2.75 7.59
N GLU A 48 4.93 -2.65 6.30
CA GLU A 48 6.25 -2.29 5.82
C GLU A 48 6.65 -0.88 6.26
N ASP A 49 5.72 0.08 6.18
CA ASP A 49 5.93 1.44 6.66
C ASP A 49 6.23 1.46 8.17
N LEU A 50 5.41 0.77 8.98
CA LEU A 50 5.63 0.68 10.42
C LEU A 50 6.98 0.03 10.77
N ALA A 51 7.41 -0.98 10.01
CA ALA A 51 8.72 -1.59 10.17
C ALA A 51 9.84 -0.59 9.84
N ALA A 52 9.74 0.13 8.73
CA ALA A 52 10.71 1.15 8.32
C ALA A 52 10.82 2.28 9.37
N PHE A 53 9.70 2.71 9.97
CA PHE A 53 9.75 3.67 11.08
C PHE A 53 10.48 3.11 12.31
N SER A 54 10.20 1.85 12.65
CA SER A 54 10.80 1.21 13.83
C SER A 54 12.31 0.99 13.67
N GLU A 55 12.76 0.57 12.48
CA GLU A 55 14.19 0.40 12.18
C GLU A 55 14.98 1.72 12.27
N ARG A 56 14.31 2.84 12.00
CA ARG A 56 14.91 4.18 11.98
C ARG A 56 14.86 4.90 13.32
N GLU A 57 14.33 4.27 14.38
CA GLU A 57 14.26 4.86 15.73
C GLU A 57 15.66 5.27 16.25
N GLY A 58 16.71 4.55 15.86
CA GLY A 58 18.09 4.84 16.23
C GLY A 58 18.83 5.84 15.33
N GLU A 59 18.22 6.28 14.22
CA GLU A 59 18.83 7.26 13.33
C GLU A 59 18.91 8.63 14.00
N LYS A 60 20.06 9.29 13.92
CA LYS A 60 20.20 10.65 14.42
C LYS A 60 19.50 11.61 13.47
N GLU A 61 18.75 12.54 14.04
CA GLU A 61 18.28 13.70 13.29
C GLU A 61 19.48 14.52 12.79
N ILE A 62 19.41 14.97 11.54
CA ILE A 62 20.39 15.86 10.93
C ILE A 62 19.74 17.19 10.60
N SER A 63 20.50 18.27 10.72
CA SER A 63 20.02 19.58 10.30
C SER A 63 19.90 19.65 8.78
N TYR A 64 19.08 20.58 8.31
CA TYR A 64 18.92 20.84 6.88
C TYR A 64 20.26 21.23 6.21
N ASP A 65 21.11 21.99 6.88
CA ASP A 65 22.45 22.34 6.37
C ASP A 65 23.36 21.12 6.22
N ALA A 66 23.33 20.19 7.19
CA ALA A 66 24.09 18.95 7.11
C ALA A 66 23.61 18.06 5.95
N LEU A 67 22.30 18.00 5.71
CA LEU A 67 21.72 17.31 4.56
C LEU A 67 22.17 17.92 3.22
N LEU A 68 22.14 19.26 3.08
CA LEU A 68 22.58 19.93 1.86
C LEU A 68 24.06 19.70 1.55
N ASN A 69 24.90 19.75 2.59
CA ASN A 69 26.34 19.46 2.44
C ASN A 69 26.59 18.01 2.01
N ASP A 70 25.83 17.05 2.53
CA ASP A 70 25.91 15.64 2.13
C ASP A 70 25.45 15.41 0.69
N LEU A 71 24.32 16.00 0.29
CA LEU A 71 23.80 15.90 -1.09
C LEU A 71 24.79 16.48 -2.11
N LYS A 72 25.42 17.62 -1.81
CA LYS A 72 26.46 18.23 -2.65
C LYS A 72 27.70 17.33 -2.76
N LYS A 73 28.11 16.70 -1.65
CA LYS A 73 29.23 15.74 -1.62
C LYS A 73 28.95 14.53 -2.52
N HIS A 74 27.69 14.11 -2.62
CA HIS A 74 27.25 13.00 -3.46
C HIS A 74 26.81 13.42 -4.88
N GLY A 75 26.99 14.70 -5.26
CA GLY A 75 26.67 15.21 -6.60
C GLY A 75 25.19 15.13 -6.95
N LYS A 76 24.30 15.13 -5.95
CA LYS A 76 22.84 15.13 -6.12
C LYS A 76 22.27 16.53 -6.34
N ILE A 77 23.05 17.55 -5.97
CA ILE A 77 22.85 18.99 -6.21
C ILE A 77 24.19 19.67 -6.43
#